data_AF-A0A7K4YPQ3-F1
#
_entry.id   AF-A0A7K4YPQ3-F1
#
_cell.length_a   1.000
_cell.length_b   1.000
_cell.length_c   1.000
_cell.angle_alpha   90.00
_cell.angle_beta   90.00
_cell.angle_gamma   90.00
#
_symmetry.space_group_name_H-M   'P 1'
#
loop_
_entity.id
_entity.type
_entity.pdbx_description
1 polymer ?
#
loop_
_entity_poly.entity_id
_entity_poly.type
_entity_poly.pdbx_seq_one_letter_code
_entity_poly.pdbx_strand_id
1 'polypeptide(L)'
;TGGLFACPLTPRPSDCWRVPIDEGVDPERESKENQWLGVSVSSQGAGGKIVDLRPHDEADGGEWRFCAGRPQGHERFGLCQQGLAAAFSPDRRYLLLGAPGTYNWKGLLFVTSAASADPEQVVYKTPEPGEKVPGAAPDVAHNSYLG
;
A
#
# COMPACT_ATOMS: atom_id res chain seq x y z
N THR A 1 -15.24 -0.94 9.71
CA THR A 1 -13.95 -0.65 10.39
C THR A 1 -13.12 -1.91 10.44
N GLY A 2 -11.78 -1.81 10.43
CA GLY A 2 -10.87 -2.97 10.43
C GLY A 2 -9.86 -2.97 11.60
N GLY A 3 -8.90 -3.88 11.57
CA GLY A 3 -7.86 -3.97 12.61
C GLY A 3 -6.91 -5.15 12.44
N LEU A 4 -5.63 -4.92 12.73
CA LEU A 4 -4.59 -5.95 12.78
C LEU A 4 -4.59 -6.67 14.13
N PHE A 5 -4.38 -7.98 14.09
CA PHE A 5 -4.20 -8.82 15.28
C PHE A 5 -2.90 -9.61 15.16
N ALA A 6 -2.15 -9.68 16.26
CA ALA A 6 -0.99 -10.53 16.40
C ALA A 6 -1.39 -11.75 17.25
N CYS A 7 -1.03 -12.94 16.77
CA CYS A 7 -1.40 -14.22 17.39
C CYS A 7 -0.16 -15.11 17.56
N PRO A 8 0.05 -15.71 18.74
CA PRO A 8 0.94 -16.85 18.89
C PRO A 8 0.47 -18.04 18.04
N LEU A 9 1.38 -18.93 17.66
CA LEU A 9 1.05 -20.19 16.97
C LEU A 9 0.49 -21.23 17.95
N THR A 10 -0.66 -20.94 18.54
CA THR A 10 -1.38 -21.81 19.50
C THR A 10 -2.81 -22.09 19.00
N PRO A 11 -3.45 -23.20 19.43
CA PRO A 11 -4.84 -23.49 19.06
C PRO A 11 -5.88 -22.63 19.80
N ARG A 12 -5.47 -21.56 20.49
CA ARG A 12 -6.33 -20.74 21.36
C ARG A 12 -6.54 -19.33 20.77
N PRO A 13 -7.73 -19.01 20.22
CA PRO A 13 -8.03 -17.68 19.69
C PRO A 13 -7.95 -16.55 20.73
N SER A 14 -8.08 -16.88 22.02
CA SER A 14 -7.91 -15.96 23.16
C SER A 14 -6.48 -15.40 23.30
N ASP A 15 -5.49 -16.07 22.70
CA ASP A 15 -4.08 -15.71 22.85
C ASP A 15 -3.68 -14.58 21.85
N CYS A 16 -4.59 -14.18 20.95
CA CYS A 16 -4.39 -13.06 20.01
C CYS A 16 -4.68 -11.70 20.67
N TRP A 17 -3.88 -10.68 20.36
CA TRP A 17 -4.13 -9.29 20.75
C TRP A 17 -4.24 -8.36 19.54
N ARG A 18 -5.05 -7.31 19.66
CA ARG A 18 -5.13 -6.25 18.64
C ARG A 18 -3.85 -5.41 18.68
N VAL A 19 -3.26 -5.13 17.53
CA VAL A 19 -2.07 -4.27 17.44
C VAL A 19 -2.52 -2.80 17.51
N PRO A 20 -1.99 -1.99 18.44
CA PRO A 20 -2.28 -0.56 18.52
C PRO A 20 -1.49 0.18 17.43
N ILE A 21 -2.06 0.26 16.23
CA ILE A 21 -1.46 0.97 15.08
C ILE A 21 -1.69 2.48 15.20
N ASP A 22 -2.84 2.89 15.76
CA ASP A 22 -3.28 4.28 15.86
C ASP A 22 -4.51 4.36 16.78
N GLU A 23 -4.52 5.38 17.63
CA GLU A 23 -5.56 5.64 18.64
C GLU A 23 -6.14 7.06 18.57
N GLY A 24 -5.70 7.89 17.62
CA GLY A 24 -6.22 9.25 17.40
C GLY A 24 -7.28 9.31 16.29
N VAL A 25 -8.15 10.32 16.31
CA VAL A 25 -9.03 10.68 15.18
C VAL A 25 -9.24 12.19 15.19
N ASP A 26 -9.03 12.85 14.06
CA ASP A 26 -9.49 14.22 13.83
C ASP A 26 -10.62 14.23 12.79
N PRO A 27 -11.91 14.22 13.22
CA PRO A 27 -13.05 14.05 12.31
C PRO A 27 -13.28 15.24 11.37
N GLU A 28 -12.67 16.41 11.65
CA GLU A 28 -12.71 17.57 10.76
C GLU A 28 -11.72 17.44 9.59
N ARG A 29 -10.79 16.47 9.67
CA ARG A 29 -9.72 16.25 8.68
C ARG A 29 -9.82 14.91 7.96
N GLU A 30 -10.39 13.89 8.60
CA GLU A 30 -10.45 12.52 8.07
C GLU A 30 -11.65 11.71 8.59
N SER A 31 -12.04 10.67 7.84
CA SER A 31 -12.94 9.63 8.33
C SER A 31 -12.27 8.27 8.23
N LYS A 32 -12.14 7.58 9.37
CA LYS A 32 -11.59 6.20 9.48
C LYS A 32 -12.65 5.11 9.31
N GLU A 33 -13.89 5.50 9.07
CA GLU A 33 -14.95 4.54 8.78
C GLU A 33 -14.70 3.85 7.44
N ASN A 34 -14.90 2.53 7.42
CA ASN A 34 -14.83 1.71 6.20
C ASN A 34 -13.55 1.92 5.36
N GLN A 35 -12.41 2.19 6.00
CA GLN A 35 -11.08 2.24 5.37
C GLN A 35 -10.39 0.87 5.18
N TRP A 36 -11.06 -0.25 5.51
CA TRP A 36 -10.56 -1.62 5.29
C TRP A 36 -9.19 -1.95 5.93
N LEU A 37 -8.85 -1.38 7.09
CA LEU A 37 -7.62 -1.69 7.82
C LEU A 37 -7.37 -3.22 7.98
N GLY A 38 -6.18 -3.69 7.59
CA GLY A 38 -5.79 -5.10 7.61
C GLY A 38 -6.03 -5.87 6.30
N VAL A 39 -6.52 -5.24 5.21
CA VAL A 39 -6.64 -5.92 3.90
C VAL A 39 -5.30 -6.33 3.29
N SER A 40 -4.24 -5.57 3.59
CA SER A 40 -2.90 -5.87 3.08
C SER A 40 -1.88 -5.73 4.19
N VAL A 41 -1.37 -6.89 4.62
CA VAL A 41 -0.37 -7.01 5.67
C VAL A 41 0.87 -7.69 5.09
N SER A 42 2.03 -7.09 5.27
CA SER A 42 3.32 -7.66 4.87
C SER A 42 4.30 -7.66 6.04
N SER A 43 5.21 -8.63 6.10
CA SER A 43 6.21 -8.75 7.16
C SER A 43 7.59 -9.08 6.61
N GLN A 44 8.61 -8.43 7.17
CA GLN A 44 10.02 -8.79 6.94
C GLN A 44 10.42 -10.10 7.66
N GLY A 45 9.53 -10.73 8.42
CA GLY A 45 9.80 -11.91 9.22
C GLY A 45 10.38 -11.60 10.61
N ALA A 46 10.97 -12.61 11.26
CA ALA A 46 11.43 -12.52 12.63
C ALA A 46 12.43 -11.36 12.86
N GLY A 47 12.14 -10.51 13.84
CA GLY A 47 12.97 -9.34 14.18
C GLY A 47 12.89 -8.16 13.20
N GLY A 48 12.09 -8.27 12.13
CA GLY A 48 11.88 -7.19 11.15
C GLY A 48 10.56 -6.44 11.35
N LYS A 49 10.33 -5.45 10.49
CA LYS A 49 9.12 -4.63 10.47
C LYS A 49 7.92 -5.39 9.89
N ILE A 50 6.73 -4.95 10.31
CA ILE A 50 5.43 -5.29 9.71
C ILE A 50 4.88 -4.00 9.09
N VAL A 51 4.22 -4.12 7.95
CA VAL A 51 3.51 -3.03 7.29
C VAL A 51 2.05 -3.46 7.11
N ASP A 52 1.15 -2.63 7.62
CA ASP A 52 -0.29 -2.64 7.36
C ASP A 52 -0.65 -1.26 6.84
N LEU A 53 -1.36 -1.19 5.71
CA LEU A 53 -1.52 0.04 4.96
C LEU A 53 -2.91 0.66 5.14
N ARG A 54 -2.88 1.96 5.40
CA ARG A 54 -4.05 2.82 5.59
C ARG A 54 -3.73 4.23 5.08
N PRO A 55 -4.73 5.05 4.76
CA PRO A 55 -4.59 6.50 4.85
C PRO A 55 -4.39 6.87 6.33
N HIS A 56 -3.32 7.60 6.69
CA HIS A 56 -2.82 7.78 8.09
C HIS A 56 -2.22 6.47 8.71
N ASP A 57 -1.29 6.43 9.68
CA ASP A 57 -0.23 7.40 10.04
C ASP A 57 0.89 6.78 10.93
N GLU A 58 1.62 7.60 11.70
CA GLU A 58 2.82 7.26 12.47
C GLU A 58 2.62 6.30 13.67
N ALA A 59 3.09 5.07 13.50
CA ALA A 59 3.79 4.29 14.55
C ALA A 59 4.81 3.37 13.86
N ASP A 60 6.11 3.66 14.04
CA ASP A 60 7.28 2.90 13.52
C ASP A 60 7.39 2.63 11.99
N GLY A 61 6.44 3.13 11.17
CA GLY A 61 6.30 2.81 9.74
C GLY A 61 6.65 3.92 8.72
N GLY A 62 6.52 5.21 9.06
CA GLY A 62 6.75 6.35 8.14
C GLY A 62 5.51 6.86 7.39
N GLU A 63 5.51 8.13 6.96
CA GLU A 63 4.37 8.82 6.32
C GLU A 63 4.20 8.43 4.83
N TRP A 64 3.66 7.24 4.54
CA TRP A 64 3.41 6.78 3.17
C TRP A 64 2.09 7.31 2.56
N ARG A 65 1.90 8.63 2.56
CA ARG A 65 0.68 9.31 2.07
C ARG A 65 0.73 9.70 0.58
N PHE A 66 1.16 8.80 -0.31
CA PHE A 66 1.48 9.18 -1.70
C PHE A 66 0.26 9.62 -2.57
N CYS A 67 -0.97 9.23 -2.21
CA CYS A 67 -2.20 9.72 -2.86
C CYS A 67 -2.72 11.05 -2.26
N ALA A 68 -2.30 11.43 -1.05
CA ALA A 68 -2.84 12.59 -0.35
C ALA A 68 -2.44 13.90 -1.05
N GLY A 69 -3.34 14.88 -1.06
CA GLY A 69 -3.11 16.18 -1.72
C GLY A 69 -2.93 16.12 -3.24
N ARG A 70 -3.13 14.95 -3.87
CA ARG A 70 -3.03 14.80 -5.33
C ARG A 70 -4.31 15.26 -6.03
N PRO A 71 -4.26 15.63 -7.32
CA PRO A 71 -5.44 16.07 -8.03
C PRO A 71 -6.49 14.94 -8.14
N GLN A 72 -7.74 15.31 -7.89
CA GLN A 72 -8.90 14.42 -7.97
C GLN A 72 -9.23 14.04 -9.43
N GLY A 73 -10.23 13.17 -9.61
CA GLY A 73 -10.62 12.61 -10.91
C GLY A 73 -10.08 11.20 -11.13
N HIS A 74 -10.86 10.36 -11.84
CA HIS A 74 -10.50 8.99 -12.18
C HIS A 74 -9.22 8.89 -13.02
N GLU A 75 -8.98 9.91 -13.86
CA GLU A 75 -7.82 10.07 -14.72
C GLU A 75 -6.55 10.49 -13.96
N ARG A 76 -6.67 10.69 -12.64
CA ARG A 76 -5.58 11.08 -11.73
C ARG A 76 -5.61 10.24 -10.46
N PHE A 77 -5.96 10.80 -9.31
CA PHE A 77 -5.86 10.12 -8.00
C PHE A 77 -7.22 9.98 -7.27
N GLY A 78 -8.34 10.34 -7.91
CA GLY A 78 -9.67 10.33 -7.28
C GLY A 78 -10.14 8.98 -6.75
N LEU A 79 -9.58 7.87 -7.26
CA LEU A 79 -9.87 6.50 -6.82
C LEU A 79 -8.59 5.74 -6.43
N CYS A 80 -7.54 6.45 -6.01
CA CYS A 80 -6.16 5.93 -5.89
C CYS A 80 -6.01 4.55 -5.23
N GLN A 81 -6.76 4.27 -4.17
CA GLN A 81 -6.74 2.99 -3.42
C GLN A 81 -5.32 2.60 -2.96
N GLN A 82 -4.58 3.55 -2.35
CA GLN A 82 -3.26 3.22 -1.80
C GLN A 82 -3.33 2.06 -0.81
N GLY A 83 -2.43 1.11 -1.00
CA GLY A 83 -2.21 0.02 -0.06
C GLY A 83 -3.21 -1.12 -0.14
N LEU A 84 -3.99 -1.21 -1.22
CA LEU A 84 -4.72 -2.44 -1.54
C LEU A 84 -3.78 -3.65 -1.67
N ALA A 85 -2.51 -3.41 -2.02
CA ALA A 85 -1.44 -4.41 -2.00
C ALA A 85 -0.14 -3.84 -1.38
N ALA A 86 0.50 -4.63 -0.53
CA ALA A 86 1.77 -4.36 0.15
C ALA A 86 2.70 -5.57 0.02
N ALA A 87 3.97 -5.36 -0.34
CA ALA A 87 4.98 -6.41 -0.34
C ALA A 87 6.36 -5.87 0.05
N PHE A 88 7.15 -6.68 0.74
CA PHE A 88 8.59 -6.46 0.81
C PHE A 88 9.28 -7.05 -0.43
N SER A 89 10.37 -6.41 -0.87
CA SER A 89 11.27 -6.98 -1.88
C SER A 89 11.86 -8.33 -1.43
N PRO A 90 12.38 -9.18 -2.34
CA PRO A 90 12.96 -10.48 -1.96
C PRO A 90 14.13 -10.37 -0.96
N ASP A 91 14.91 -9.30 -1.02
CA ASP A 91 15.98 -8.96 -0.08
C ASP A 91 15.49 -8.19 1.16
N ARG A 92 14.18 -7.93 1.25
CA ARG A 92 13.44 -7.25 2.33
C ARG A 92 13.85 -5.81 2.62
N ARG A 93 14.73 -5.22 1.81
CA ARG A 93 15.22 -3.84 1.99
C ARG A 93 14.27 -2.77 1.47
N TYR A 94 13.36 -3.13 0.56
CA TYR A 94 12.40 -2.21 -0.04
C TYR A 94 10.96 -2.63 0.27
N LEU A 95 10.11 -1.63 0.37
CA LEU A 95 8.66 -1.76 0.52
C LEU A 95 7.99 -1.35 -0.80
N LEU A 96 7.06 -2.18 -1.27
CA LEU A 96 6.31 -2.06 -2.51
C LEU A 96 4.84 -1.81 -2.16
N LEU A 97 4.26 -0.70 -2.63
CA LEU A 97 2.89 -0.27 -2.36
C LEU A 97 2.11 -0.13 -3.67
N GLY A 98 0.99 -0.85 -3.80
CA GLY A 98 0.09 -0.75 -4.95
C GLY A 98 -0.97 0.35 -4.78
N ALA A 99 -1.31 1.02 -5.88
CA ALA A 99 -2.43 1.95 -5.98
C ALA A 99 -3.15 1.74 -7.33
N PRO A 100 -4.04 0.74 -7.46
CA PRO A 100 -4.57 0.34 -8.77
C PRO A 100 -5.52 1.37 -9.38
N GLY A 101 -6.26 2.15 -8.58
CA GLY A 101 -7.30 3.06 -9.08
C GLY A 101 -6.80 4.45 -9.49
N THR A 102 -5.49 4.65 -9.66
CA THR A 102 -4.94 5.86 -10.30
C THR A 102 -4.96 5.77 -11.82
N TYR A 103 -5.00 6.93 -12.48
CA TYR A 103 -4.79 7.08 -13.93
C TYR A 103 -5.69 6.15 -14.77
N ASN A 104 -7.01 6.25 -14.61
CA ASN A 104 -8.00 5.40 -15.28
C ASN A 104 -7.73 3.90 -15.07
N TRP A 105 -7.49 3.51 -13.82
CA TRP A 105 -7.19 2.13 -13.41
C TRP A 105 -5.92 1.51 -14.03
N LYS A 106 -5.05 2.31 -14.66
CA LYS A 106 -3.70 1.87 -15.06
C LYS A 106 -2.81 1.52 -13.87
N GLY A 107 -3.08 2.14 -12.72
CA GLY A 107 -2.38 1.90 -11.46
C GLY A 107 -1.00 2.57 -11.34
N LEU A 108 -0.50 2.56 -10.11
CA LEU A 108 0.87 2.90 -9.72
C LEU A 108 1.46 1.81 -8.82
N LEU A 109 2.77 1.60 -8.94
CA LEU A 109 3.58 0.90 -7.96
C LEU A 109 4.58 1.89 -7.35
N PHE A 110 4.44 2.15 -6.06
CA PHE A 110 5.35 2.99 -5.29
C PHE A 110 6.37 2.10 -4.56
N VAL A 111 7.65 2.45 -4.66
CA VAL A 111 8.76 1.69 -4.09
C VAL A 111 9.62 2.60 -3.24
N THR A 112 9.98 2.15 -2.04
CA THR A 112 10.75 2.94 -1.08
C THR A 112 11.59 2.06 -0.15
N SER A 113 12.49 2.67 0.60
CA SER A 113 13.29 2.03 1.64
C SER A 113 12.42 1.51 2.78
N ALA A 114 12.60 0.24 3.18
CA ALA A 114 11.99 -0.29 4.40
C ALA A 114 12.69 0.21 5.68
N ALA A 115 13.85 0.86 5.56
CA ALA A 115 14.64 1.35 6.69
C ALA A 115 14.31 2.80 7.09
N SER A 116 13.69 3.60 6.21
CA SER A 116 13.48 5.03 6.41
C SER A 116 12.30 5.57 5.60
N ALA A 117 11.62 6.59 6.14
CA ALA A 117 10.55 7.33 5.44
C ALA A 117 11.05 8.33 4.35
N ASP A 118 12.34 8.24 4.01
CA ASP A 118 13.14 9.24 3.27
C ASP A 118 12.93 9.13 1.73
N PRO A 119 13.44 10.05 0.88
CA PRO A 119 12.69 10.53 -0.28
C PRO A 119 13.07 9.80 -1.57
N GLU A 120 13.85 8.71 -1.49
CA GLU A 120 14.12 7.81 -2.62
C GLU A 120 12.88 6.95 -2.91
N GLN A 121 11.84 7.64 -3.37
CA GLN A 121 10.54 7.11 -3.73
C GLN A 121 10.51 6.90 -5.24
N VAL A 122 10.67 5.65 -5.67
CA VAL A 122 10.56 5.30 -7.09
C VAL A 122 9.10 4.97 -7.39
N VAL A 123 8.51 5.71 -8.33
CA VAL A 123 7.12 5.49 -8.76
C VAL A 123 7.14 4.89 -10.16
N TYR A 124 6.83 3.59 -10.25
CA TYR A 124 6.60 2.91 -11.51
C TYR A 124 5.17 3.15 -11.97
N LYS A 125 5.03 3.41 -13.27
CA LYS A 125 3.75 3.62 -13.95
C LYS A 125 3.63 2.67 -15.13
N THR A 126 2.41 2.27 -15.45
CA THR A 126 2.10 1.66 -16.74
C THR A 126 2.40 2.67 -17.85
N PRO A 127 3.20 2.32 -18.88
CA PRO A 127 3.53 3.22 -19.99
C PRO A 127 2.29 3.74 -20.73
N GLU A 128 2.47 4.81 -21.51
CA GLU A 128 1.42 5.24 -22.44
C GLU A 128 1.42 4.37 -23.71
N PRO A 129 0.26 4.12 -24.35
CA PRO A 129 0.18 3.33 -25.58
C PRO A 129 1.11 3.87 -26.68
N GLY A 130 2.09 3.05 -27.08
CA GLY A 130 3.11 3.41 -28.07
C GLY A 130 4.41 3.98 -27.50
N GLU A 131 4.52 4.15 -26.18
CA GLU A 131 5.77 4.50 -25.50
C GLU A 131 6.78 3.35 -25.60
N LYS A 132 7.98 3.61 -26.14
CA LYS A 132 9.02 2.60 -26.31
C LYS A 132 9.94 2.55 -25.09
N VAL A 133 9.55 1.77 -24.08
CA VAL A 133 10.39 1.50 -22.91
C VAL A 133 11.38 0.36 -23.23
N PRO A 134 12.71 0.57 -23.16
CA PRO A 134 13.69 -0.48 -23.44
C PRO A 134 13.57 -1.66 -22.47
N GLY A 135 13.42 -2.87 -23.01
CA GLY A 135 13.30 -4.09 -22.21
C GLY A 135 11.95 -4.32 -21.53
N ALA A 136 10.94 -3.47 -21.77
CA ALA A 136 9.59 -3.73 -21.31
C ALA A 136 8.98 -4.95 -22.03
N ALA A 137 8.19 -5.73 -21.30
CA ALA A 137 7.29 -6.71 -21.90
C ALA A 137 6.21 -5.99 -22.74
N PRO A 138 5.67 -6.61 -23.81
CA PRO A 138 4.51 -6.06 -24.50
C PRO A 138 3.31 -5.98 -23.57
N ASP A 139 2.46 -4.98 -23.77
CA ASP A 139 1.21 -4.83 -23.03
C ASP A 139 0.34 -6.10 -23.15
N VAL A 140 -0.37 -6.42 -22.07
CA VAL A 140 -1.33 -7.52 -22.04
C VAL A 140 -2.43 -7.24 -23.07
N ALA A 141 -2.71 -8.21 -23.94
CA ALA A 141 -3.69 -8.04 -25.02
C ALA A 141 -5.09 -7.70 -24.48
N HIS A 142 -5.81 -6.82 -25.18
CA HIS A 142 -7.20 -6.49 -24.84
C HIS A 142 -8.07 -7.75 -24.71
N ASN A 143 -8.91 -7.79 -23.68
CA ASN A 143 -9.75 -8.93 -23.29
C ASN A 143 -9.01 -10.18 -22.76
N SER A 144 -7.76 -10.05 -22.30
CA SER A 144 -7.09 -11.11 -21.53
C SER A 144 -7.65 -11.19 -20.10
N TYR A 145 -8.01 -12.39 -19.64
CA TYR A 145 -8.51 -12.68 -18.29
C TYR A 145 -7.42 -12.64 -17.19
N LEU A 146 -6.44 -11.75 -17.31
CA LEU A 146 -5.39 -11.51 -16.30
C LEU A 146 -5.69 -10.28 -15.43
N GLY A 147 -6.94 -9.81 -15.46
CA GLY A 147 -7.55 -8.83 -14.57
C GLY A 147 -9.04 -9.14 -14.41
#